data_AF-A0A3S3RQY2-F1
#
_entry.id   AF-A0A3S3RQY2-F1
#
_cell.length_a   1.000
_cell.length_b   1.000
_cell.length_c   1.000
_cell.angle_alpha   90.00
_cell.angle_beta   90.00
_cell.angle_gamma   90.00
#
_symmetry.space_group_name_H-M   'P 1'
#
loop_
_entity.id
_entity.type
_entity.pdbx_description
1 polymer ?
#
loop_
_entity_poly.entity_id
_entity_poly.type
_entity_poly.pdbx_seq_one_letter_code
_entity_poly.pdbx_strand_id
1 'polypeptide(L)'
;EIFPKRSLDTLSRIKLFSEYLQSLPGVLKVQYGREWVERFYSFIQLLRIIVLLSGMLLILTTTFMMGHSIRLTMLTRKKELELLRLVGASDHYIRFPFFLEGAILGALGAGTGLGALYLLFSWIQLRFGGQAMQGMFTFNFFSGTSVGMIVLLAILLCAGGSFTSTRKILNL
;
A
#
# COMPACT_ATOMS: atom_id res chain seq x y z
N GLU A 1 0.49 0.09 -39.90
CA GLU A 1 -0.34 -0.27 -38.72
C GLU A 1 0.18 0.51 -37.52
N ILE A 2 -0.68 1.26 -36.82
CA ILE A 2 -0.29 2.22 -35.78
C ILE A 2 -0.77 1.65 -34.44
N PHE A 3 0.17 1.20 -33.60
CA PHE A 3 -0.12 0.73 -32.25
C PHE A 3 -0.32 1.94 -31.31
N PRO A 4 -1.44 2.07 -30.58
CA PRO A 4 -1.57 3.10 -29.57
C PRO A 4 -0.80 2.72 -28.31
N LYS A 5 0.00 3.68 -27.81
CA LYS A 5 0.80 3.62 -26.59
C LYS A 5 -0.04 3.32 -25.34
N ARG A 6 0.54 2.47 -24.48
CA ARG A 6 0.31 2.31 -23.04
C ARG A 6 -0.18 3.61 -22.35
N SER A 7 -1.47 3.74 -22.10
CA SER A 7 -2.08 4.56 -21.04
C SER A 7 -3.59 4.55 -21.20
N LEU A 8 -4.29 3.52 -20.69
CA LEU A 8 -5.76 3.44 -20.80
C LEU A 8 -6.39 2.80 -19.57
N ASP A 9 -6.17 3.39 -18.40
CA ASP A 9 -6.86 3.04 -17.13
C ASP A 9 -8.29 3.64 -17.04
N THR A 10 -8.87 4.11 -18.15
CA THR A 10 -10.13 4.86 -18.17
C THR A 10 -11.19 4.13 -18.99
N LEU A 11 -11.97 3.28 -18.31
CA LEU A 11 -13.16 2.58 -18.82
C LEU A 11 -14.13 3.51 -19.60
N SER A 12 -14.18 4.80 -19.24
CA SER A 12 -15.05 5.80 -19.85
C SER A 12 -14.66 6.17 -21.29
N ARG A 13 -13.38 6.07 -21.67
CA ARG A 13 -12.92 6.34 -23.05
C ARG A 13 -13.05 5.14 -23.97
N ILE A 14 -13.08 3.92 -23.43
CA ILE A 14 -13.34 2.69 -24.21
C ILE A 14 -14.79 2.69 -24.73
N LYS A 15 -15.74 3.21 -23.95
CA LYS A 15 -17.14 3.38 -24.40
C LYS A 15 -17.24 4.38 -25.57
N LEU A 16 -16.62 5.55 -25.46
CA LEU A 16 -16.61 6.56 -26.53
C LEU A 16 -15.88 6.09 -27.80
N PHE A 17 -14.81 5.30 -27.64
CA PHE A 17 -14.08 4.72 -28.77
C PHE A 17 -14.86 3.60 -29.47
N SER A 18 -15.64 2.82 -28.70
CA SER A 18 -16.57 1.81 -29.22
C SER A 18 -17.71 2.43 -30.04
N GLU A 19 -18.19 3.60 -29.65
CA GLU A 19 -19.26 4.32 -30.37
C GLU A 19 -18.76 4.94 -31.69
N TYR A 20 -17.49 5.40 -31.72
CA TYR A 20 -16.83 5.86 -32.95
C TYR A 20 -16.58 4.72 -33.96
N LEU A 21 -16.15 3.54 -33.48
CA LEU A 21 -15.89 2.38 -34.33
C LEU A 21 -17.15 1.70 -34.90
N GLN A 22 -18.33 1.94 -34.31
CA GLN A 22 -19.61 1.44 -34.84
C GLN A 22 -20.13 2.25 -36.04
N SER A 23 -19.55 3.41 -36.33
CA SER A 23 -19.98 4.27 -37.45
C SER A 23 -19.32 3.93 -38.81
N LEU A 24 -18.36 2.99 -38.83
CA LEU A 24 -17.64 2.58 -40.04
C LEU A 24 -18.23 1.26 -40.59
N PRO A 25 -18.64 1.21 -41.87
CA PRO A 25 -19.29 0.04 -42.45
C PRO A 25 -18.25 -1.07 -42.66
N GLY A 26 -18.44 -2.22 -42.01
CA GLY A 26 -17.66 -3.44 -42.30
C GLY A 26 -16.93 -4.10 -41.13
N VAL A 27 -17.19 -3.74 -39.87
CA VAL A 27 -16.62 -4.47 -38.73
C VAL A 27 -17.51 -5.67 -38.40
N LEU A 28 -17.04 -6.85 -38.82
CA LEU A 28 -17.51 -8.15 -38.38
C LEU A 28 -17.79 -8.13 -36.88
N LYS A 29 -19.02 -8.54 -36.52
CA LYS A 29 -19.44 -8.96 -35.18
C LYS A 29 -18.28 -9.59 -34.43
N VAL A 30 -17.64 -8.84 -33.54
CA VAL A 30 -16.97 -9.49 -32.42
C VAL A 30 -18.08 -9.81 -31.43
N GLN A 31 -18.49 -11.07 -31.44
CA GLN A 31 -19.15 -11.71 -30.30
C GLN A 31 -18.14 -11.72 -29.13
N TYR A 32 -17.72 -10.55 -28.66
CA TYR A 32 -17.12 -10.39 -27.36
C TYR A 32 -18.24 -10.81 -26.41
N GLY A 33 -18.02 -11.89 -25.65
CA GLY A 33 -18.86 -12.28 -24.52
C GLY A 33 -18.84 -11.18 -23.48
N ARG A 34 -19.52 -10.07 -23.76
CA ARG A 34 -19.67 -8.88 -22.91
C ARG A 34 -20.12 -9.31 -21.53
N GLU A 35 -21.03 -10.26 -21.46
CA GLU A 35 -21.55 -10.80 -20.21
C GLU A 35 -20.48 -11.55 -19.39
N TRP A 36 -19.59 -12.32 -20.02
CA TRP A 36 -18.49 -13.02 -19.32
C TRP A 36 -17.41 -12.03 -18.86
N VAL A 37 -17.07 -11.05 -19.70
CA VAL A 37 -16.11 -9.99 -19.38
C VAL A 37 -16.65 -9.06 -18.29
N GLU A 38 -17.94 -8.72 -18.32
CA GLU A 38 -18.61 -7.90 -17.29
C GLU A 38 -18.70 -8.63 -15.95
N ARG A 39 -19.00 -9.94 -15.95
CA ARG A 39 -18.97 -10.77 -14.72
C ARG A 39 -17.56 -10.86 -14.15
N PHE A 40 -16.54 -11.06 -14.98
CA PHE A 40 -15.14 -11.10 -14.55
C PHE A 40 -14.68 -9.75 -14.00
N TYR A 41 -15.06 -8.65 -14.65
CA TYR A 41 -14.74 -7.30 -14.17
C TYR A 41 -15.42 -7.01 -12.82
N SER A 42 -16.68 -7.41 -12.66
CA SER A 42 -17.42 -7.29 -11.39
C SER A 42 -16.76 -8.10 -10.27
N PHE A 43 -16.25 -9.29 -10.58
CA PHE A 43 -15.48 -10.12 -9.64
C PHE A 43 -14.17 -9.45 -9.21
N ILE A 44 -13.41 -8.88 -10.16
CA ILE A 44 -12.20 -8.10 -9.85
C ILE A 44 -12.52 -6.86 -9.01
N GLN A 45 -13.65 -6.19 -9.23
CA GLN A 45 -14.09 -5.07 -8.40
C GLN A 45 -14.38 -5.49 -6.96
N LEU A 46 -15.06 -6.62 -6.76
CA LEU A 46 -15.30 -7.18 -5.42
C LEU A 46 -13.98 -7.50 -4.72
N LEU A 47 -13.04 -8.17 -5.40
CA LEU A 47 -11.71 -8.45 -4.86
C LEU A 47 -10.95 -7.17 -4.49
N ARG A 48 -11.02 -6.12 -5.33
CA ARG A 48 -10.39 -4.82 -5.03
C ARG A 48 -10.95 -4.21 -3.74
N ILE A 49 -12.27 -4.28 -3.53
CA ILE A 49 -12.92 -3.76 -2.32
C ILE A 49 -12.46 -4.55 -1.10
N ILE A 50 -12.41 -5.88 -1.18
CA ILE A 50 -11.96 -6.75 -0.08
C ILE A 50 -10.50 -6.45 0.30
N VAL A 51 -9.61 -6.33 -0.69
CA VAL A 51 -8.20 -6.00 -0.46
C VAL A 51 -8.06 -4.62 0.18
N LEU A 52 -8.82 -3.63 -0.28
CA LEU A 52 -8.79 -2.28 0.29
C LEU A 52 -9.29 -2.26 1.74
N LEU A 53 -10.39 -2.95 2.03
CA LEU A 53 -10.92 -3.08 3.40
C LEU A 53 -9.94 -3.79 4.33
N SER A 54 -9.35 -4.90 3.88
CA SER A 54 -8.35 -5.64 4.64
C SER A 54 -7.10 -4.81 4.93
N GLY A 55 -6.59 -4.08 3.92
CA GLY A 55 -5.46 -3.18 4.09
C GLY A 55 -5.74 -2.06 5.11
N MET A 56 -6.93 -1.47 5.05
CA MET A 56 -7.34 -0.45 6.03
C MET A 56 -7.41 -1.02 7.46
N LEU A 57 -7.95 -2.23 7.62
CA LEU A 57 -8.01 -2.92 8.91
C LEU A 57 -6.62 -3.20 9.48
N LEU A 58 -5.68 -3.65 8.64
CA LEU A 58 -4.29 -3.88 9.05
C LEU A 58 -3.62 -2.60 9.57
N ILE A 59 -3.76 -1.49 8.84
CA ILE A 59 -3.21 -0.19 9.24
C ILE A 59 -3.78 0.24 10.61
N LEU A 60 -5.09 0.06 10.80
CA LEU A 60 -5.75 0.38 12.07
C LEU A 60 -5.22 -0.48 13.22
N THR A 61 -5.13 -1.80 13.02
CA THR A 61 -4.61 -2.75 14.00
C THR A 61 -3.17 -2.43 14.37
N THR A 62 -2.30 -2.18 13.40
CA THR A 62 -0.90 -1.80 13.64
C THR A 62 -0.80 -0.51 14.46
N THR A 63 -1.59 0.51 14.11
CA THR A 63 -1.62 1.78 14.84
C THR A 63 -2.09 1.60 16.29
N PHE A 64 -3.12 0.78 16.51
CA PHE A 64 -3.63 0.49 17.84
C PHE A 64 -2.62 -0.28 18.70
N MET A 65 -1.99 -1.30 18.12
CA MET A 65 -0.97 -2.11 18.79
C MET A 65 0.26 -1.29 19.18
N MET A 66 0.70 -0.36 18.32
CA MET A 66 1.76 0.58 18.65
C MET A 66 1.39 1.45 19.84
N GLY A 67 0.18 1.99 19.88
CA GLY A 67 -0.27 2.81 21.00
C GLY A 67 -0.28 2.06 22.34
N HIS A 68 -0.72 0.80 22.33
CA HIS A 68 -0.68 -0.04 23.52
C HIS A 68 0.75 -0.32 23.98
N SER A 69 1.66 -0.63 23.04
CA SER A 69 3.06 -0.90 23.32
C SER A 69 3.79 0.31 23.90
N ILE A 70 3.63 1.50 23.30
CA ILE A 70 4.23 2.76 23.78
C ILE A 70 3.79 3.06 25.22
N ARG A 71 2.51 2.83 25.55
CA ARG A 71 2.00 3.04 26.90
C ARG A 71 2.69 2.15 27.93
N LEU A 72 2.94 0.89 27.57
CA LEU A 72 3.65 -0.05 28.44
C LEU A 72 5.09 0.41 28.67
N THR A 73 5.80 0.81 27.62
CA THR A 73 7.19 1.31 27.71
C THR A 73 7.30 2.59 28.54
N MET A 74 6.37 3.54 28.35
CA MET A 74 6.29 4.78 29.13
C MET A 74 6.12 4.50 30.63
N LEU A 75 5.28 3.51 30.98
CA LEU A 75 5.00 3.18 32.37
C LEU A 75 6.26 2.62 33.07
N THR A 76 7.01 1.76 32.38
CA THR A 76 8.26 1.18 32.89
C THR A 76 9.34 2.24 33.07
N ARG A 77 9.42 3.24 32.18
CA ARG A 77 10.42 4.32 32.24
C ARG A 77 9.95 5.59 32.95
N LYS A 78 8.77 5.56 33.60
CA LYS A 78 8.16 6.75 34.22
C LYS A 78 9.10 7.45 35.22
N LYS A 79 9.82 6.68 36.06
CA LYS A 79 10.74 7.22 37.07
C LYS A 79 11.93 7.97 36.45
N GLU A 80 12.47 7.47 35.34
CA GLU A 80 13.57 8.13 34.62
C GLU A 80 13.09 9.44 33.98
N LEU A 81 11.89 9.43 33.39
CA LEU A 81 11.29 10.62 32.79
C LEU A 81 10.98 11.71 33.83
N GLU A 82 10.60 11.33 35.04
CA GLU A 82 10.34 12.25 36.16
C GLU A 82 11.65 12.92 36.64
N LEU A 83 12.75 12.16 36.73
CA LEU A 83 14.08 12.72 37.02
C LEU A 83 14.55 13.70 35.93
N LEU A 84 14.34 13.37 34.65
CA LEU A 84 14.67 14.27 33.55
C LEU A 84 13.87 15.57 33.61
N ARG A 85 12.58 15.50 33.98
CA ARG A 85 11.74 16.69 34.18
C ARG A 85 12.22 17.57 35.33
N LEU A 86 12.69 16.98 36.43
CA LEU A 86 13.24 17.72 37.57
C LEU A 86 14.51 18.52 37.21
N VAL A 87 15.27 18.09 36.21
CA VAL A 87 16.47 18.79 35.70
C VAL A 87 16.13 19.78 34.57
N GLY A 88 14.84 19.94 34.24
CA GLY A 88 14.36 20.92 33.24
C GLY A 88 14.29 20.39 31.81
N ALA A 89 14.20 19.06 31.60
CA ALA A 89 14.04 18.50 30.27
C ALA A 89 12.72 18.96 29.60
N SER A 90 12.82 19.43 28.36
CA SER A 90 11.69 19.84 27.53
C SER A 90 10.80 18.64 27.16
N ASP A 91 9.48 18.83 27.10
CA ASP A 91 8.51 17.81 26.67
C ASP A 91 8.79 17.25 25.26
N HIS A 92 9.53 17.98 24.42
CA HIS A 92 9.96 17.50 23.11
C HIS A 92 10.99 16.37 23.20
N TYR A 93 11.87 16.40 24.20
CA TYR A 93 12.87 15.35 24.43
C TYR A 93 12.20 14.02 24.78
N ILE A 94 11.04 14.08 25.43
CA ILE A 94 10.25 12.89 25.78
C ILE A 94 9.54 12.33 24.54
N ARG A 95 9.08 13.16 23.59
CA ARG A 95 8.31 12.72 22.41
C ARG A 95 9.18 12.21 21.26
N PHE A 96 10.37 12.77 21.09
CA PHE A 96 11.30 12.44 20.01
C PHE A 96 11.65 10.93 19.89
N PRO A 97 12.00 10.20 20.97
CA PRO A 97 12.35 8.78 20.86
C PRO A 97 11.20 7.93 20.31
N PHE A 98 9.95 8.24 20.66
CA PHE A 98 8.78 7.49 20.18
C PHE A 98 8.47 7.74 18.71
N PHE A 99 8.73 8.95 18.21
CA PHE A 99 8.64 9.24 16.79
C PHE A 99 9.69 8.46 16.00
N LEU A 100 10.93 8.44 16.51
CA LEU A 100 12.03 7.71 15.89
C LEU A 100 11.78 6.19 15.88
N GLU A 101 11.28 5.63 16.98
CA GLU A 101 10.92 4.22 17.09
C GLU A 101 9.84 3.84 16.06
N GLY A 102 8.79 4.64 15.94
CA GLY A 102 7.74 4.44 14.93
C GLY A 102 8.25 4.54 13.49
N ALA A 103 9.14 5.50 13.21
CA ALA A 103 9.73 5.66 11.88
C ALA A 103 10.65 4.49 11.50
N ILE A 104 11.48 4.02 12.44
CA ILE A 104 12.36 2.85 12.24
C ILE A 104 11.52 1.59 12.01
N LEU A 105 10.49 1.37 12.82
CA LEU A 105 9.58 0.23 12.66
C LEU A 105 8.84 0.27 11.31
N GLY A 106 8.37 1.44 10.89
CA GLY A 106 7.74 1.63 9.57
C GLY A 106 8.70 1.35 8.42
N ALA A 107 9.95 1.82 8.51
CA ALA A 107 10.98 1.59 7.50
C ALA A 107 11.37 0.12 7.42
N LEU A 108 11.59 -0.55 8.55
CA LEU A 108 11.92 -1.97 8.61
C LEU A 108 10.75 -2.84 8.13
N GLY A 109 9.52 -2.52 8.53
CA GLY A 109 8.32 -3.23 8.08
C GLY A 109 8.10 -3.10 6.56
N ALA A 110 8.24 -1.89 6.02
CA ALA A 110 8.15 -1.67 4.58
C ALA A 110 9.30 -2.38 3.83
N GLY A 111 10.53 -2.28 4.32
CA GLY A 111 11.70 -2.92 3.73
C GLY A 111 11.58 -4.44 3.69
N THR A 112 11.19 -5.06 4.82
CA THR A 112 10.98 -6.51 4.91
C THR A 112 9.81 -6.98 4.06
N GLY A 113 8.69 -6.24 4.04
CA GLY A 113 7.54 -6.55 3.20
C GLY A 113 7.85 -6.45 1.71
N LEU A 114 8.53 -5.39 1.28
CA LEU A 114 8.98 -5.22 -0.11
C LEU A 114 10.01 -6.27 -0.50
N GLY A 115 10.94 -6.61 0.39
CA GLY A 115 11.92 -7.67 0.20
C GLY A 115 11.25 -9.03 0.00
N ALA A 116 10.27 -9.37 0.86
CA ALA A 116 9.48 -10.59 0.72
C ALA A 116 8.68 -10.63 -0.59
N LEU A 117 8.08 -9.49 -0.97
CA LEU A 117 7.36 -9.37 -2.25
C LEU A 117 8.30 -9.57 -3.45
N TYR A 118 9.50 -9.00 -3.40
CA TYR A 118 10.52 -9.17 -4.43
C TYR A 118 11.01 -10.62 -4.53
N LEU A 119 11.24 -11.28 -3.39
CA LEU A 119 11.61 -12.70 -3.37
C LEU A 119 10.51 -13.58 -3.95
N LEU A 120 9.25 -13.33 -3.58
CA LEU A 120 8.10 -14.06 -4.11
C LEU A 120 7.95 -13.84 -5.62
N PHE A 121 8.18 -12.62 -6.09
CA PHE A 121 8.17 -12.27 -7.51
C PHE A 121 9.31 -12.97 -8.28
N SER A 122 10.53 -13.00 -7.73
CA SER A 122 11.64 -13.74 -8.36
C SER A 122 11.36 -15.24 -8.40
N TRP A 123 10.80 -15.80 -7.32
CA TRP A 123 10.38 -17.20 -7.26
C TRP A 123 9.32 -17.55 -8.30
N ILE A 124 8.29 -16.71 -8.48
CA ILE A 124 7.24 -16.94 -9.48
C ILE A 124 7.83 -16.88 -10.90
N GLN A 125 8.72 -15.91 -11.17
CA GLN A 125 9.35 -15.78 -12.47
C GLN A 125 10.27 -16.97 -12.80
N LEU A 126 11.03 -17.49 -11.85
CA LEU A 126 11.89 -18.66 -12.08
C LEU A 126 11.07 -19.94 -12.36
N ARG A 127 9.92 -20.10 -11.72
CA ARG A 127 9.05 -21.28 -11.88
C ARG A 127 8.15 -21.22 -13.11
N PHE A 128 7.65 -20.05 -13.47
CA PHE A 128 6.67 -19.84 -14.54
C PHE A 128 7.24 -19.10 -15.76
N GLY A 129 8.50 -18.68 -15.73
CA GLY A 129 9.18 -17.94 -16.79
C GLY A 129 9.64 -18.78 -17.98
N GLY A 130 9.04 -19.95 -18.22
CA GLY A 130 9.21 -20.69 -19.46
C GLY A 130 8.76 -19.86 -20.67
N GLN A 131 9.38 -20.09 -21.83
CA GLN A 131 9.21 -19.32 -23.08
C GLN A 131 7.73 -19.14 -23.51
N ALA A 132 6.82 -20.02 -23.07
CA ALA A 132 5.39 -19.94 -23.36
C ALA A 132 4.64 -18.80 -22.65
N MET A 133 5.08 -18.33 -21.47
CA MET A 133 4.35 -17.31 -20.68
C MET A 133 4.87 -15.88 -20.87
N GLN A 134 6.11 -15.71 -21.36
CA GLN A 134 6.74 -14.39 -21.53
C GLN A 134 6.06 -13.53 -22.62
N GLY A 135 5.36 -14.16 -23.58
CA GLY A 135 4.67 -13.47 -24.67
C GLY A 135 3.28 -12.92 -24.31
N MET A 136 2.60 -13.47 -23.29
CA MET A 136 1.23 -13.07 -22.91
C MET A 136 1.17 -12.23 -21.63
N PHE A 137 2.12 -12.38 -20.70
CA PHE A 137 2.16 -11.63 -19.44
C PHE A 137 3.52 -10.98 -19.21
N THR A 138 3.61 -9.67 -19.43
CA THR A 138 4.77 -8.88 -19.02
C THR A 138 4.71 -8.61 -17.51
N PHE A 139 5.24 -9.54 -16.71
CA PHE A 139 5.42 -9.33 -15.28
C PHE A 139 6.49 -8.27 -15.05
N ASN A 140 6.07 -7.01 -14.90
CA ASN A 140 6.94 -5.93 -14.46
C ASN A 140 6.81 -5.78 -12.95
N PHE A 141 7.94 -5.70 -12.26
CA PHE A 141 7.93 -5.30 -10.86
C PHE A 141 7.43 -3.86 -10.73
N PHE A 142 6.97 -3.48 -9.53
CA PHE A 142 6.54 -2.11 -9.25
C PHE A 142 7.63 -1.11 -9.66
N SER A 143 7.22 0.00 -10.27
CA SER A 143 8.13 1.10 -10.59
C SER A 143 8.79 1.61 -9.31
N GLY A 144 10.06 2.01 -9.40
CA GLY A 144 10.82 2.51 -8.25
C GLY A 144 10.14 3.70 -7.55
N THR A 145 9.37 4.50 -8.28
CA THR A 145 8.55 5.58 -7.73
C THR A 145 7.43 5.06 -6.82
N SER A 146 6.73 3.99 -7.22
CA SER A 146 5.68 3.37 -6.41
C SER A 146 6.25 2.74 -5.14
N VAL A 147 7.40 2.09 -5.23
CA VAL A 147 8.11 1.54 -4.06
C VAL A 147 8.47 2.65 -3.08
N GLY A 148 9.01 3.76 -3.58
CA GLY A 148 9.31 4.94 -2.76
C GLY A 148 8.08 5.50 -2.05
N MET A 149 6.94 5.62 -2.74
CA MET A 149 5.68 6.07 -2.12
C MET A 149 5.20 5.10 -1.03
N ILE A 150 5.30 3.79 -1.23
CA ILE A 150 4.87 2.79 -0.23
C ILE A 150 5.71 2.94 1.05
N VAL A 151 7.03 3.05 0.91
CA VAL A 151 7.94 3.22 2.05
C VAL A 151 7.63 4.54 2.78
N LEU A 152 7.48 5.64 2.04
CA LEU A 152 7.15 6.94 2.63
C LEU A 152 5.81 6.90 3.37
N LEU A 153 4.77 6.32 2.78
CA LEU A 153 3.46 6.17 3.41
C LEU A 153 3.53 5.28 4.66
N ALA A 154 4.27 4.17 4.62
CA ALA A 154 4.45 3.30 5.77
C ALA A 154 5.13 4.03 6.94
N ILE A 155 6.21 4.77 6.67
CA ILE A 155 6.91 5.56 7.68
C ILE A 155 5.99 6.64 8.24
N LEU A 156 5.28 7.39 7.39
CA LEU A 156 4.36 8.44 7.82
C LEU A 156 3.19 7.91 8.65
N LEU A 157 2.60 6.77 8.26
CA LEU A 157 1.51 6.14 8.99
C LEU A 157 1.98 5.62 10.36
N CYS A 158 3.14 4.98 10.44
CA CYS A 158 3.68 4.49 11.71
C CYS A 158 4.13 5.61 12.65
N ALA A 159 4.85 6.62 12.12
CA ALA A 159 5.29 7.77 12.89
C ALA A 159 4.11 8.63 13.34
N GLY A 160 3.12 8.83 12.47
CA GLY A 160 1.86 9.50 12.79
C GLY A 160 1.02 8.73 13.81
N GLY A 161 0.98 7.40 13.71
CA GLY A 161 0.33 6.52 14.69
C GLY A 161 0.92 6.64 16.09
N SER A 162 2.25 6.68 16.19
CA SER A 162 2.97 6.92 17.46
C SER A 162 2.66 8.31 18.05
N PHE A 163 2.66 9.33 17.19
CA PHE A 163 2.37 10.70 17.62
C PHE A 163 0.92 10.92 18.08
N THR A 164 -0.05 10.31 17.39
CA THR A 164 -1.47 10.42 17.76
C THR A 164 -1.77 9.68 19.05
N SER A 165 -1.12 8.54 19.29
CA SER A 165 -1.26 7.80 20.56
C SER A 165 -0.69 8.59 21.75
N THR A 166 0.52 9.14 21.61
CA THR A 166 1.14 9.96 22.67
C THR A 166 0.34 11.22 22.98
N ARG A 167 -0.26 11.88 21.97
CA ARG A 167 -1.20 13.00 22.19
C ARG A 167 -2.45 12.60 22.96
N LYS A 168 -3.02 11.42 22.68
CA LYS A 168 -4.25 10.95 23.34
C LYS A 168 -4.03 10.58 24.80
N ILE A 169 -2.79 10.25 25.17
CA ILE A 169 -2.40 9.90 26.54
C ILE A 169 -2.11 11.13 27.41
N LEU A 170 -1.68 12.26 26.81
CA LEU A 170 -1.40 13.50 27.56
C LEU A 170 -2.64 14.38 27.80
N ASN A 171 -3.75 14.09 27.14
CA ASN A 171 -5.05 14.77 27.33
C ASN A 171 -6.00 13.96 28.26
N LEU A 172 -5.45 13.07 29.09
CA LEU A 172 -6.10 12.30 30.15
C LEU A 172 -5.31 12.51 31.45
#